data_AF-A0A523W774-F1
#
_entry.id   AF-A0A523W774-F1
#
_cell.length_a   1.000
_cell.length_b   1.000
_cell.length_c   1.000
_cell.angle_alpha   90.00
_cell.angle_beta   90.00
_cell.angle_gamma   90.00
#
_symmetry.space_group_name_H-M   'P 1'
#
loop_
_entity.id
_entity.type
_entity.pdbx_description
1 polymer ?
#
loop_
_entity_poly.entity_id
_entity_poly.type
_entity_poly.pdbx_seq_one_letter_code
_entity_poly.pdbx_strand_id
1 'polypeptide(L)'
;MKYILYIVLLYVFLPFNPYIDLMAILIFFIAFQEDDRFVLLFSFFAGLLIDLYYPVVLGINMLIYIILVQTLIYIKRYIVHSPVVVFAIFMSFYLTKIVIMHLILSAPLVIQSIIITTIVFSPIFILLNRLFYKRWIKI
;
A
#
# COMPACT_ATOMS: atom_id res chain seq x y z
N MET A 1 22.53 -6.13 -14.88
CA MET A 1 22.51 -4.97 -13.96
C MET A 1 21.25 -4.83 -13.12
N LYS A 2 20.02 -4.99 -13.67
CA LYS A 2 18.76 -4.98 -12.88
C LYS A 2 18.82 -5.87 -11.63
N TYR A 3 19.26 -7.12 -11.78
CA TYR A 3 19.34 -8.11 -10.67
C TYR A 3 20.32 -7.76 -9.54
N ILE A 4 21.42 -7.06 -9.83
CA ILE A 4 22.41 -6.67 -8.81
C ILE A 4 21.83 -5.58 -7.91
N LEU A 5 21.10 -4.63 -8.48
CA LEU A 5 20.41 -3.58 -7.74
C LEU A 5 19.34 -4.20 -6.81
N TYR A 6 18.68 -5.27 -7.25
CA TYR A 6 17.70 -6.01 -6.45
C TYR A 6 18.33 -6.74 -5.25
N ILE A 7 19.54 -7.30 -5.42
CA ILE A 7 20.30 -7.96 -4.34
C ILE A 7 20.80 -6.94 -3.31
N VAL A 8 21.25 -5.77 -3.76
CA VAL A 8 21.68 -4.69 -2.86
C VAL A 8 20.51 -4.15 -2.05
N LEU A 9 19.33 -3.98 -2.67
CA LEU A 9 18.12 -3.54 -1.98
C LEU A 9 17.65 -4.53 -0.91
N LEU A 10 17.77 -5.83 -1.16
CA LEU A 10 17.55 -6.85 -0.13
C LEU A 10 18.48 -6.68 1.06
N TYR A 11 19.79 -6.50 0.82
CA TYR A 11 20.78 -6.49 1.90
C TYR A 11 20.73 -5.24 2.78
N VAL A 12 20.39 -4.07 2.23
CA VAL A 12 20.39 -2.79 2.97
C VAL A 12 19.13 -2.59 3.82
N PHE A 13 17.99 -3.15 3.41
CA PHE A 13 16.67 -2.86 4.01
C PHE A 13 16.05 -3.98 4.84
N LEU A 14 16.77 -5.08 5.06
CA LEU A 14 16.36 -6.17 5.96
C LEU A 14 16.39 -5.90 7.49
N PRO A 15 17.00 -4.84 8.08
CA PRO A 15 17.31 -4.86 9.51
C PRO A 15 16.14 -4.51 10.46
N PHE A 16 14.95 -4.14 9.98
CA PHE A 16 13.84 -3.75 10.87
C PHE A 16 12.90 -4.92 11.18
N ASN A 17 12.39 -5.62 10.16
CA ASN A 17 11.74 -6.93 10.30
C ASN A 17 11.91 -7.71 8.99
N PRO A 18 12.77 -8.74 8.97
CA PRO A 18 13.23 -9.34 7.73
C PRO A 18 12.11 -9.93 6.88
N TYR A 19 11.03 -10.42 7.50
CA TYR A 19 9.89 -10.99 6.80
C TYR A 19 8.99 -9.93 6.16
N ILE A 20 8.70 -8.85 6.89
CA ILE A 20 7.85 -7.75 6.42
C ILE A 20 8.59 -6.94 5.34
N ASP A 21 9.89 -6.72 5.53
CA ASP A 21 10.72 -5.98 4.59
C ASP A 21 10.95 -6.77 3.30
N LEU A 22 11.13 -8.10 3.40
CA LEU A 22 11.19 -8.98 2.24
C LEU A 22 9.86 -8.98 1.46
N MET A 23 8.72 -8.96 2.15
CA MET A 23 7.42 -8.81 1.49
C MET A 23 7.26 -7.46 0.78
N ALA A 24 7.69 -6.36 1.41
CA ALA A 24 7.66 -5.05 0.77
C ALA A 24 8.52 -5.01 -0.51
N ILE A 25 9.68 -5.67 -0.48
CA ILE A 25 10.58 -5.82 -1.63
C ILE A 25 9.93 -6.65 -2.74
N LEU A 26 9.31 -7.79 -2.40
CA LEU A 26 8.61 -8.63 -3.37
C LEU A 26 7.45 -7.88 -4.04
N ILE A 27 6.64 -7.17 -3.25
CA ILE A 27 5.52 -6.35 -3.75
C ILE A 27 6.04 -5.32 -4.75
N PHE A 28 7.15 -4.64 -4.44
CA PHE A 28 7.75 -3.67 -5.35
C PHE A 28 8.17 -4.30 -6.67
N PHE A 29 8.80 -5.48 -6.66
CA PHE A 29 9.21 -6.14 -7.89
C PHE A 29 8.04 -6.62 -8.74
N ILE A 30 7.05 -7.24 -8.09
CA ILE A 30 5.84 -7.68 -8.76
C ILE A 30 5.13 -6.48 -9.40
N ALA A 31 5.07 -5.33 -8.72
CA ALA A 31 4.46 -4.12 -9.26
C ALA A 31 5.07 -3.64 -10.60
N PHE A 32 6.38 -3.78 -10.76
CA PHE A 32 7.06 -3.34 -11.97
C PHE A 32 7.04 -4.37 -13.11
N GLN A 33 6.85 -5.66 -12.83
CA GLN A 33 6.95 -6.72 -13.84
C GLN A 33 5.60 -7.28 -14.27
N GLU A 34 4.62 -7.35 -13.37
CA GLU A 34 3.35 -8.03 -13.60
C GLU A 34 2.21 -7.08 -13.99
N ASP A 35 1.08 -7.69 -14.34
CA ASP A 35 -0.18 -7.01 -14.64
C ASP A 35 -0.75 -6.28 -13.42
N ASP A 36 -1.22 -5.05 -13.61
CA ASP A 36 -1.71 -4.16 -12.55
C ASP A 36 -2.77 -4.82 -11.64
N ARG A 37 -3.64 -5.67 -12.21
CA ARG A 37 -4.68 -6.40 -11.46
C ARG A 37 -4.10 -7.45 -10.53
N PHE A 38 -3.10 -8.19 -11.01
CA PHE A 38 -2.40 -9.21 -10.24
C PHE A 38 -1.62 -8.56 -9.09
N VAL A 39 -0.94 -7.45 -9.36
CA VAL A 39 -0.16 -6.70 -8.36
C VAL A 39 -1.06 -6.22 -7.21
N LEU A 40 -2.23 -5.66 -7.51
CA LEU A 40 -3.19 -5.21 -6.48
C LEU A 40 -3.72 -6.37 -5.65
N LEU A 41 -4.01 -7.49 -6.28
CA LEU A 41 -4.51 -8.68 -5.57
C LEU A 41 -3.41 -9.28 -4.68
N PHE A 42 -2.18 -9.33 -5.19
CA PHE A 42 -1.02 -9.76 -4.43
C PHE A 42 -0.75 -8.86 -3.22
N SER A 43 -0.83 -7.53 -3.39
CA SER A 43 -0.61 -6.59 -2.29
C SER A 43 -1.68 -6.67 -1.20
N PHE A 44 -2.94 -6.92 -1.59
CA PHE A 44 -4.01 -7.22 -0.65
C PHE A 44 -3.68 -8.45 0.22
N PHE A 45 -3.32 -9.57 -0.40
CA PHE A 45 -3.00 -10.80 0.34
C PHE A 45 -1.72 -10.68 1.17
N ALA A 46 -0.69 -10.02 0.63
CA ALA A 46 0.55 -9.79 1.37
C ALA A 46 0.31 -8.90 2.60
N GLY A 47 -0.48 -7.83 2.46
CA GLY A 47 -0.86 -6.98 3.59
C GLY A 47 -1.71 -7.73 4.63
N LEU A 48 -2.64 -8.58 4.19
CA LEU A 48 -3.42 -9.45 5.08
C LEU A 48 -2.53 -10.44 5.85
N LEU A 49 -1.55 -11.06 5.18
CA LEU A 49 -0.60 -11.96 5.84
C LEU A 49 0.23 -11.23 6.89
N ILE A 50 0.65 -9.99 6.61
CA ILE A 50 1.40 -9.16 7.56
C ILE A 50 0.51 -8.78 8.76
N ASP A 51 -0.76 -8.45 8.54
CA ASP A 51 -1.73 -8.19 9.62
C ASP A 51 -1.94 -9.42 10.51
N LEU A 52 -1.93 -10.63 9.95
CA LEU A 52 -2.04 -11.87 10.72
C LEU A 52 -0.74 -12.22 11.47
N TYR A 53 0.41 -11.87 10.90
CA TYR A 53 1.73 -12.19 11.48
C TYR A 53 2.15 -11.20 12.58
N TYR A 54 1.88 -9.91 12.40
CA TYR A 54 2.23 -8.85 13.35
C TYR A 54 1.02 -7.92 13.58
N PRO A 55 0.02 -8.39 14.35
CA PRO A 55 -1.23 -7.67 14.54
C PRO A 55 -1.03 -6.45 15.44
N VAL A 56 -0.81 -5.30 14.81
CA VAL A 56 -0.93 -3.99 15.47
C VAL A 56 -2.41 -3.60 15.52
N VAL A 57 -3.06 -3.56 14.35
CA VAL A 57 -4.51 -3.42 14.16
C VAL A 57 -4.86 -4.14 12.86
N LEU A 58 -5.83 -5.04 12.93
CA LEU A 58 -6.25 -5.86 11.80
C LEU A 58 -6.74 -4.98 10.63
N GLY A 59 -6.21 -5.20 9.43
CA GLY A 59 -6.58 -4.50 8.20
C GLY A 59 -5.77 -3.25 7.88
N ILE A 60 -4.93 -2.76 8.81
CA ILE A 60 -4.14 -1.56 8.53
C ILE A 60 -3.01 -1.84 7.55
N ASN A 61 -2.25 -2.94 7.71
CA ASN A 61 -1.17 -3.23 6.77
C ASN A 61 -1.74 -3.51 5.38
N MET A 62 -2.88 -4.22 5.29
CA MET A 62 -3.62 -4.38 4.05
C MET A 62 -3.89 -3.04 3.34
N LEU A 63 -4.45 -2.04 4.04
CA LEU A 63 -4.73 -0.73 3.47
C LEU A 63 -3.45 0.00 3.02
N ILE A 64 -2.40 -0.02 3.85
CA ILE A 64 -1.11 0.62 3.54
C ILE A 64 -0.55 0.06 2.23
N TYR A 65 -0.45 -1.27 2.11
CA TYR A 65 0.14 -1.90 0.94
C TYR A 65 -0.70 -1.71 -0.33
N ILE A 66 -2.02 -1.69 -0.24
CA ILE A 66 -2.89 -1.40 -1.39
C ILE A 66 -2.65 0.02 -1.90
N ILE A 67 -2.66 1.02 -1.01
CA ILE A 67 -2.46 2.43 -1.38
C ILE A 67 -1.06 2.62 -1.99
N LEU A 68 -0.03 2.08 -1.36
CA LEU A 68 1.35 2.17 -1.85
C LEU A 68 1.56 1.49 -3.21
N VAL A 69 0.87 0.37 -3.46
CA VAL A 69 0.93 -0.30 -4.75
C VAL A 69 0.16 0.47 -5.82
N GLN A 70 -0.97 1.06 -5.47
CA GLN A 70 -1.73 1.87 -6.42
C GLN A 70 -0.95 3.12 -6.84
N THR A 71 -0.21 3.76 -5.93
CA THR A 71 0.71 4.84 -6.28
C THR A 71 1.87 4.34 -7.13
N LEU A 72 2.46 3.16 -6.85
CA LEU A 72 3.48 2.56 -7.71
C LEU A 72 2.98 2.28 -9.13
N ILE A 73 1.77 1.70 -9.28
CA ILE A 73 1.15 1.43 -10.59
C ILE A 73 0.93 2.74 -11.35
N TYR A 74 0.47 3.79 -10.67
CA TYR A 74 0.33 5.11 -11.29
C TYR A 74 1.70 5.62 -11.77
N ILE A 75 2.70 5.64 -10.90
CA ILE A 75 4.05 6.12 -11.20
C ILE A 75 4.69 5.33 -12.36
N LYS A 76 4.53 4.01 -12.38
CA LYS A 76 5.03 3.10 -13.42
C LYS A 76 4.61 3.54 -14.83
N ARG A 77 3.42 4.11 -14.99
CA ARG A 77 2.89 4.54 -16.31
C ARG A 77 3.53 5.81 -16.85
N TYR A 78 4.14 6.64 -16.00
CA TYR A 78 4.64 7.97 -16.39
C TYR A 78 6.15 8.12 -16.30
N ILE A 79 6.86 7.13 -15.78
CA ILE A 79 8.29 7.25 -15.48
C ILE A 79 9.16 6.35 -16.36
N VAL A 80 10.28 6.92 -16.84
CA VAL A 80 11.34 6.19 -17.55
C VAL A 80 12.04 5.21 -16.61
N HIS A 81 12.08 3.94 -16.98
CA HIS A 81 12.65 2.84 -16.18
C HIS A 81 14.19 2.78 -16.24
N SER A 82 14.87 3.84 -15.77
CA SER A 82 16.32 3.80 -15.54
C SER A 82 16.66 3.19 -14.17
N PRO A 83 17.83 2.55 -13.99
CA PRO A 83 18.20 1.92 -12.72
C PRO A 83 18.20 2.89 -11.54
N VAL A 84 18.65 4.13 -11.77
CA VAL A 84 18.70 5.20 -10.75
C VAL A 84 17.29 5.61 -10.34
N VAL A 85 16.38 5.73 -11.31
CA VAL A 85 14.99 6.12 -11.06
C VAL A 85 14.22 5.02 -10.32
N VAL A 86 14.42 3.75 -10.71
CA VAL A 86 13.84 2.60 -10.00
C VAL A 86 14.33 2.54 -8.55
N PHE A 87 15.62 2.80 -8.31
CA PHE A 87 16.17 2.88 -6.96
C PHE A 87 15.55 4.02 -6.15
N ALA A 88 15.41 5.21 -6.74
CA ALA A 88 14.78 6.35 -6.06
C ALA A 88 13.31 6.08 -5.70
N ILE A 89 12.54 5.44 -6.59
CA ILE A 89 11.15 5.06 -6.33
C ILE A 89 11.07 3.97 -5.24
N PHE A 90 12.01 3.02 -5.23
CA PHE A 90 12.08 2.02 -4.16
C PHE A 90 12.34 2.69 -2.80
N MET A 91 13.33 3.58 -2.75
CA MET A 91 13.67 4.33 -1.54
C MET A 91 12.48 5.13 -1.01
N SER A 92 11.77 5.84 -1.89
CA SER A 92 10.59 6.62 -1.49
C SER A 92 9.45 5.73 -1.02
N PHE A 93 9.16 4.61 -1.72
CA PHE A 93 8.18 3.62 -1.31
C PHE A 93 8.49 3.06 0.09
N TYR A 94 9.73 2.64 0.32
CA TYR A 94 10.16 2.04 1.58
C TYR A 94 10.14 3.03 2.74
N LEU A 95 10.63 4.27 2.52
CA LEU A 95 10.55 5.34 3.52
C LEU A 95 9.10 5.69 3.84
N THR A 96 8.22 5.76 2.85
CA THR A 96 6.81 6.09 3.05
C THR A 96 6.10 4.99 3.86
N LYS A 97 6.41 3.71 3.61
CA LYS A 97 5.96 2.59 4.46
C LYS A 97 6.39 2.77 5.91
N ILE A 98 7.66 3.10 6.17
CA ILE A 98 8.16 3.32 7.53
C ILE A 98 7.44 4.49 8.21
N VAL A 99 7.36 5.63 7.54
CA VAL A 99 6.72 6.84 8.09
C VAL A 99 5.24 6.58 8.41
N ILE A 100 4.50 5.95 7.49
CA ILE A 100 3.09 5.64 7.68
C ILE A 100 2.91 4.66 8.86
N MET A 101 3.70 3.58 8.92
CA MET A 101 3.62 2.64 10.05
C MET A 101 3.92 3.33 11.38
N HIS A 102 4.94 4.19 11.42
CA HIS A 102 5.32 4.87 12.65
C HIS A 102 4.24 5.88 13.10
N LEU A 103 3.66 6.65 12.16
CA LEU A 103 2.56 7.57 12.44
C LEU A 103 1.31 6.85 12.94
N ILE A 104 0.97 5.71 12.35
CA ILE A 104 -0.18 4.90 12.73
C ILE A 104 0.02 4.27 14.12
N LEU A 105 1.23 3.78 14.41
CA LEU A 105 1.58 3.22 15.72
C LEU A 105 1.60 4.26 16.84
N SER A 106 1.97 5.50 16.52
CA SER A 106 2.05 6.60 17.51
C SER A 106 0.76 7.41 17.62
N ALA A 107 -0.15 7.32 16.64
CA ALA A 107 -1.48 7.89 16.73
C ALA A 107 -2.38 7.01 17.61
N PRO A 108 -3.09 7.59 18.60
CA PRO A 108 -4.21 6.88 19.23
C PRO A 108 -5.29 6.70 18.17
N LEU A 109 -5.28 5.57 17.49
CA LEU A 109 -6.30 5.19 16.53
C LEU A 109 -7.61 4.96 17.29
N VAL A 110 -8.40 6.03 17.42
CA VAL A 110 -9.77 5.93 17.90
C VAL A 110 -10.62 5.36 16.76
N ILE A 111 -10.48 4.04 16.53
CA ILE A 111 -11.17 3.28 15.48
C ILE A 111 -12.68 3.52 15.53
N GLN A 112 -13.22 3.70 16.74
CA GLN A 112 -14.62 4.10 16.95
C GLN A 112 -14.98 5.39 16.23
N SER A 113 -14.16 6.44 16.32
CA SER A 113 -14.44 7.72 15.66
C SER A 113 -14.42 7.57 14.14
N ILE A 114 -13.50 6.78 13.58
CA ILE A 114 -13.42 6.52 12.14
C ILE A 114 -14.65 5.77 11.63
N ILE A 115 -15.06 4.70 12.34
CA ILE A 115 -16.27 3.94 12.02
C ILE A 115 -17.51 4.83 12.12
N ILE A 116 -17.64 5.61 13.20
CA ILE A 116 -18.74 6.54 13.40
C ILE A 116 -18.78 7.58 12.27
N THR A 117 -17.66 8.20 11.92
CA THR A 117 -17.63 9.18 10.81
C THR A 117 -17.99 8.51 9.49
N THR A 118 -17.52 7.30 9.22
CA THR A 118 -17.83 6.60 7.97
C THR A 118 -19.32 6.27 7.87
N ILE A 119 -19.93 5.81 8.96
CA ILE A 119 -21.37 5.53 9.03
C ILE A 119 -22.20 6.82 8.92
N VAL A 120 -21.80 7.89 9.62
CA VAL A 120 -22.53 9.17 9.64
C VAL A 120 -22.47 9.88 8.28
N PHE A 121 -21.35 9.78 7.55
CA PHE A 121 -21.18 10.41 6.24
C PHE A 121 -21.60 9.51 5.07
N SER A 122 -21.80 8.20 5.26
CA SER A 122 -22.29 7.29 4.22
C SER A 122 -23.60 7.75 3.55
N PRO A 123 -24.62 8.25 4.29
CA PRO A 123 -25.86 8.75 3.71
C PRO A 123 -25.62 9.94 2.79
N ILE A 124 -24.69 10.83 3.16
CA ILE A 124 -24.32 12.01 2.39
C ILE A 124 -23.66 11.60 1.07
N PHE A 125 -22.74 10.63 1.10
CA PHE A 125 -22.13 10.09 -0.11
C PHE A 125 -23.15 9.41 -1.03
N ILE A 126 -24.10 8.65 -0.49
CA ILE A 126 -25.18 8.03 -1.27
C ILE A 126 -26.07 9.10 -1.91
N LEU A 127 -26.41 10.17 -1.17
CA LEU A 127 -27.21 11.30 -1.67
C LEU A 127 -26.48 12.08 -2.76
N LEU A 128 -25.20 12.40 -2.56
CA LEU A 128 -24.36 13.04 -3.56
C LEU A 128 -24.27 12.18 -4.83
N ASN A 129 -24.04 10.87 -4.68
CA ASN A 129 -23.97 9.98 -5.84
C ASN A 129 -25.31 9.94 -6.61
N ARG A 130 -26.45 9.96 -5.91
CA ARG A 130 -27.76 10.07 -6.54
C ARG A 130 -27.95 11.41 -7.27
N LEU A 131 -27.48 12.51 -6.70
CA LEU A 131 -27.59 13.84 -7.32
C LEU A 131 -26.78 13.95 -8.62
N PHE A 132 -25.53 13.44 -8.63
CA PHE A 132 -24.66 13.52 -9.80
C PHE A 132 -24.96 12.47 -10.88
N TYR A 133 -25.29 11.23 -10.49
CA TYR A 133 -25.40 10.11 -11.42
C TYR A 133 -26.84 9.61 -11.63
N LYS A 134 -27.84 10.22 -10.95
CA LYS A 134 -29.28 9.88 -11.03
C LYS A 134 -29.62 8.41 -10.83
N ARG A 135 -28.69 7.62 -10.28
CA ARG A 135 -28.82 6.18 -10.04
C ARG A 135 -28.44 5.90 -8.61
N TRP A 136 -29.17 5.00 -7.96
CA TRP A 136 -28.76 4.46 -6.68
C TRP A 136 -27.49 3.62 -6.87
N ILE A 137 -26.58 3.69 -5.89
CA ILE A 137 -25.50 2.72 -5.78
C ILE A 137 -26.18 1.36 -5.65
N LYS A 138 -26.03 0.49 -6.65
CA LYS A 138 -26.42 -0.91 -6.53
C LYS A 138 -25.42 -1.54 -5.56
N ILE A 139 -25.92 -1.94 -4.41
CA ILE A 139 -25.19 -2.73 -3.40
C ILE A 139 -25.10 -4.16 -3.94
#